data_AF-A0A2D5GYF4-F1
#
_entry.id   AF-A0A2D5GYF4-F1
#
_cell.length_a   1.000
_cell.length_b   1.000
_cell.length_c   1.000
_cell.angle_alpha   90.00
_cell.angle_beta   90.00
_cell.angle_gamma   90.00
#
_symmetry.space_group_name_H-M   'P 1'
#
loop_
_entity.id
_entity.type
_entity.pdbx_description
1 polymer ?
#
loop_
_entity_poly.entity_id
_entity_poly.type
_entity_poly.pdbx_seq_one_letter_code
_entity_poly.pdbx_strand_id
1 'polypeptide(L)'
;MVDEKNTLKVELDSLKKNAQEETESRKLKQMEEKGEYDKIMTEMKTKLEVAEKKADAFDEYQVTKRDSLLSKLPEEDRAIYEGLPLEKLEAHVEKVNTNPSPASVDNSKPTSTGGYASFEEWASVDPDGYKKANNPQTSGDIKIGYGN
;
A
#
# COMPACT_ATOMS: atom_id res chain seq x y z
N MET A 1 0.54 -43.29 81.41
CA MET A 1 0.03 -41.92 81.63
C MET A 1 1.07 -40.82 81.38
N VAL A 2 2.28 -40.83 81.99
CA VAL A 2 3.27 -39.75 81.75
C VAL A 2 3.89 -39.84 80.34
N ASP A 3 4.15 -41.04 79.85
CA ASP A 3 4.77 -41.26 78.53
C ASP A 3 3.83 -40.90 77.38
N GLU A 4 2.56 -41.32 77.43
CA GLU A 4 1.52 -40.94 76.47
C GLU A 4 1.31 -39.42 76.40
N LYS A 5 1.38 -38.73 77.54
CA LYS A 5 1.25 -37.28 77.60
C LYS A 5 2.43 -36.59 76.91
N ASN A 6 3.63 -37.15 77.00
CA ASN A 6 4.81 -36.63 76.33
C ASN A 6 4.77 -36.91 74.82
N THR A 7 4.36 -38.10 74.37
CA THR A 7 4.17 -38.40 72.94
C THR A 7 3.11 -37.52 72.30
N LEU A 8 1.94 -37.37 72.94
CA LEU A 8 0.88 -36.47 72.46
C LEU A 8 1.36 -35.01 72.35
N LYS A 9 2.24 -34.57 73.26
CA LYS A 9 2.80 -33.22 73.21
C LYS A 9 3.76 -33.04 72.02
N VAL A 10 4.59 -34.04 71.75
CA VAL A 10 5.49 -34.04 70.58
C VAL A 10 4.71 -34.07 69.28
N GLU A 11 3.65 -34.88 69.20
CA GLU A 11 2.76 -34.93 68.02
C GLU A 11 2.03 -33.60 67.81
N LEU A 12 1.53 -32.98 68.88
CA LEU A 12 0.89 -31.66 68.81
C LEU A 12 1.85 -30.57 68.32
N ASP A 13 3.09 -30.57 68.84
CA ASP A 13 4.11 -29.60 68.44
C ASP A 13 4.53 -29.83 66.98
N SER A 14 4.66 -31.08 66.54
CA SER A 14 4.91 -31.41 65.14
C SER A 14 3.76 -31.01 64.22
N LEU A 15 2.51 -31.22 64.65
CA LEU A 15 1.32 -30.85 63.87
C LEU A 15 1.22 -29.33 63.72
N LYS A 16 1.48 -28.58 64.80
CA LYS A 16 1.53 -27.12 64.77
C LYS A 16 2.60 -26.61 63.81
N LYS A 17 3.80 -27.19 63.88
CA LYS A 17 4.89 -26.82 62.99
C LYS A 17 4.54 -27.08 61.53
N ASN A 18 4.02 -28.26 61.22
CA ASN A 18 3.59 -28.60 59.85
C ASN A 18 2.49 -27.66 59.35
N ALA A 19 1.49 -27.35 60.18
CA ALA A 19 0.43 -26.43 59.82
C ALA A 19 0.95 -25.01 59.55
N GLN A 20 1.93 -24.54 60.32
CA GLN A 20 2.58 -23.24 60.09
C GLN A 20 3.35 -23.23 58.76
N GLU A 21 4.21 -24.22 58.52
CA GLU A 21 4.98 -24.34 57.28
C GLU A 21 4.06 -24.40 56.04
N GLU A 22 2.94 -25.12 56.13
CA GLU A 22 1.98 -25.21 55.03
C GLU A 22 1.28 -23.88 54.76
N THR A 23 0.93 -23.12 55.81
CA THR A 23 0.35 -21.78 55.64
C THR A 23 1.33 -20.77 55.05
N GLU A 24 2.59 -20.82 55.44
CA GLU A 24 3.64 -19.95 54.88
C GLU A 24 3.91 -20.29 53.42
N SER A 25 4.00 -21.58 53.08
CA SER A 25 4.16 -22.03 51.70
C SER A 25 3.00 -21.58 50.80
N ARG A 26 1.75 -21.69 51.28
CA ARG A 26 0.58 -21.20 50.52
C ARG A 26 0.61 -19.68 50.33
N LYS A 27 1.00 -18.92 51.36
CA LYS A 27 1.14 -17.46 51.25
C LYS A 27 2.23 -17.07 50.25
N LEU A 28 3.36 -17.77 50.26
CA LEU A 28 4.46 -17.51 49.33
C LEU A 28 4.02 -17.72 47.88
N LYS A 29 3.38 -18.86 47.58
CA LYS A 29 2.85 -19.15 46.24
C LYS A 29 1.84 -18.11 45.76
N GLN A 30 0.92 -17.68 46.63
CA GLN A 30 -0.05 -16.64 46.27
C GLN A 30 0.62 -15.28 45.99
N MET A 31 1.68 -14.94 46.71
CA MET A 31 2.45 -13.72 46.44
C MET A 31 3.22 -13.81 45.12
N GLU A 32 3.80 -14.97 44.80
CA GLU A 32 4.46 -15.25 43.52
C GLU A 32 3.47 -15.15 42.36
N GLU A 33 2.32 -15.85 42.43
CA GLU A 33 1.26 -15.80 41.42
C GLU A 33 0.75 -14.38 41.18
N LYS A 34 0.55 -13.60 42.26
CA LYS A 34 0.13 -12.21 42.15
C LYS A 34 1.20 -11.33 41.50
N GLY A 35 2.47 -11.52 41.88
CA GLY A 35 3.59 -10.79 41.28
C GLY A 35 3.76 -11.10 39.79
N GLU A 36 3.60 -12.36 39.39
CA GLU A 36 3.60 -12.77 37.99
C GLU A 36 2.43 -12.15 37.22
N TYR A 37 1.23 -12.13 37.80
CA TYR A 37 0.07 -11.49 37.19
C TYR A 37 0.28 -9.99 36.97
N ASP A 38 0.76 -9.27 37.98
CA ASP A 38 1.03 -7.83 37.89
C ASP A 38 2.09 -7.53 36.81
N LYS A 39 3.11 -8.39 36.68
CA LYS A 39 4.12 -8.30 35.63
C LYS A 39 3.51 -8.51 34.23
N ILE A 40 2.73 -9.57 34.04
CA ILE A 40 2.06 -9.87 32.76
C ILE A 40 1.12 -8.73 32.36
N MET A 41 0.34 -8.20 33.31
CA MET A 41 -0.57 -7.08 33.07
C MET A 41 0.19 -5.82 32.65
N THR A 42 1.31 -5.52 33.30
CA THR A 42 2.16 -4.38 32.96
C THR A 42 2.77 -4.53 31.58
N GLU A 43 3.30 -5.71 31.24
CA GLU A 43 3.82 -6.02 29.91
C GLU A 43 2.74 -5.90 28.83
N MET A 44 1.52 -6.39 29.09
CA MET A 44 0.40 -6.26 28.15
C MET A 44 0.00 -4.81 27.92
N LYS A 45 -0.15 -4.01 28.99
CA LYS A 45 -0.45 -2.57 28.87
C LYS A 45 0.63 -1.84 28.06
N THR A 46 1.90 -2.16 28.32
CA THR A 46 3.01 -1.56 27.59
C THR A 46 2.97 -1.92 26.11
N LYS A 47 2.72 -3.18 25.77
CA LYS A 47 2.58 -3.62 24.37
C LYS A 47 1.39 -2.96 23.69
N LEU A 48 0.29 -2.79 24.40
CA LEU A 48 -0.91 -2.14 23.91
C LEU A 48 -0.64 -0.65 23.62
N GLU A 49 -0.07 0.10 24.56
CA GLU A 49 0.31 1.50 24.34
C GLU A 49 1.28 1.67 23.16
N VAL A 50 2.24 0.77 23.00
CA VAL A 50 3.16 0.80 21.86
C VAL A 50 2.44 0.49 20.55
N ALA A 51 1.48 -0.43 20.55
CA ALA A 51 0.69 -0.76 19.37
C ALA A 51 -0.22 0.39 18.97
N GLU A 52 -0.91 1.01 19.93
CA GLU A 52 -1.77 2.19 19.70
C GLU A 52 -0.96 3.34 19.11
N LYS A 53 0.17 3.72 19.72
CA LYS A 53 1.04 4.78 19.18
C LYS A 53 1.51 4.51 17.74
N LYS A 54 1.79 3.24 17.41
CA LYS A 54 2.18 2.86 16.04
C LYS A 54 1.01 2.90 15.06
N ALA A 55 -0.19 2.52 15.51
CA ALA A 55 -1.39 2.60 14.71
C ALA A 55 -1.73 4.07 14.40
N ASP A 56 -1.74 4.93 15.42
CA ASP A 56 -1.98 6.37 15.27
C ASP A 56 -0.96 7.01 14.31
N ALA A 57 0.34 6.73 14.50
CA ALA A 57 1.39 7.24 13.62
C ALA A 57 1.26 6.71 12.17
N PHE A 58 0.77 5.49 11.99
CA PHE A 58 0.53 4.92 10.66
C PHE A 58 -0.67 5.60 9.99
N ASP A 59 -1.75 5.82 10.72
CA ASP A 59 -2.94 6.52 10.21
C ASP A 59 -2.60 7.98 9.84
N GLU A 60 -1.84 8.68 10.69
CA GLU A 60 -1.30 10.01 10.38
C GLU A 60 -0.42 10.01 9.12
N TYR A 61 0.44 9.00 8.97
CA TYR A 61 1.27 8.84 7.78
C TYR A 61 0.44 8.61 6.52
N GLN A 62 -0.60 7.77 6.58
CA GLN A 62 -1.51 7.50 5.46
C GLN A 62 -2.20 8.79 5.00
N VAL A 63 -2.74 9.58 5.94
CA VAL A 63 -3.38 10.87 5.64
C VAL A 63 -2.38 11.84 5.03
N THR A 64 -1.23 12.04 5.66
CA THR A 64 -0.20 12.99 5.20
C THR A 64 0.31 12.62 3.80
N LYS A 65 0.55 11.33 3.55
CA LYS A 65 1.02 10.87 2.23
C LYS A 65 -0.06 11.03 1.17
N ARG A 66 -1.33 10.75 1.52
CA ARG A 66 -2.47 10.97 0.62
C ARG A 66 -2.59 12.45 0.24
N ASP A 67 -2.56 13.35 1.21
CA ASP A 67 -2.65 14.79 0.97
C ASP A 67 -1.49 15.29 0.11
N SER A 68 -0.27 14.81 0.38
CA SER A 68 0.91 15.10 -0.44
C SER A 68 0.74 14.66 -1.90
N LEU A 69 0.19 13.47 -2.13
CA LEU A 69 -0.08 12.95 -3.48
C LEU A 69 -1.21 13.74 -4.18
N LEU A 70 -2.29 14.05 -3.48
CA LEU A 70 -3.41 14.83 -4.03
C LEU A 70 -3.02 16.27 -4.37
N SER A 71 -2.05 16.86 -3.65
CA SER A 71 -1.53 18.20 -3.94
C SER A 71 -0.81 18.29 -5.30
N LYS A 72 -0.33 17.16 -5.82
CA LYS A 72 0.35 17.06 -7.12
C LYS A 72 -0.61 16.85 -8.29
N LEU A 73 -1.90 16.66 -8.00
CA LEU A 73 -2.94 16.42 -9.00
C LEU A 73 -3.84 17.65 -9.15
N PRO A 74 -4.49 17.84 -10.31
CA PRO A 74 -5.50 18.88 -10.48
C PRO A 74 -6.62 18.75 -9.45
N GLU A 75 -7.08 19.87 -8.90
CA GLU A 75 -8.12 19.87 -7.86
C GLU A 75 -9.46 19.29 -8.37
N GLU A 76 -9.73 19.47 -9.66
CA GLU A 76 -10.96 19.03 -10.34
C GLU A 76 -11.12 17.51 -10.32
N ASP A 77 -10.00 16.77 -10.26
CA ASP A 77 -10.00 15.32 -10.24
C ASP A 77 -9.98 14.74 -8.82
N ARG A 78 -9.91 15.55 -7.75
CA ARG A 78 -9.82 15.04 -6.37
C ARG A 78 -10.97 14.11 -6.00
N ALA A 79 -12.18 14.41 -6.46
CA ALA A 79 -13.37 13.58 -6.25
C ALA A 79 -13.24 12.18 -6.89
N ILE A 80 -12.46 12.05 -7.97
CA ILE A 80 -12.20 10.77 -8.66
C ILE A 80 -11.26 9.88 -7.82
N TYR A 81 -10.37 10.50 -7.05
CA TYR A 81 -9.41 9.80 -6.21
C TYR A 81 -9.94 9.45 -4.82
N GLU A 82 -11.12 9.96 -4.42
CA GLU A 82 -11.78 9.56 -3.18
C GLU A 82 -12.01 8.05 -3.14
N GLY A 83 -11.61 7.40 -2.04
CA GLY A 83 -11.68 5.95 -1.88
C GLY A 83 -10.61 5.13 -2.62
N LEU A 84 -9.73 5.76 -3.42
CA LEU A 84 -8.64 5.03 -4.06
C LEU A 84 -7.56 4.63 -3.03
N PRO A 85 -7.08 3.36 -3.03
CA PRO A 85 -5.96 2.93 -2.20
C PRO A 85 -4.69 3.75 -2.47
N LEU A 86 -3.90 4.02 -1.43
CA LEU A 86 -2.73 4.90 -1.50
C LEU A 86 -1.70 4.44 -2.55
N GLU A 87 -1.47 3.13 -2.66
CA GLU A 87 -0.56 2.53 -3.65
C GLU A 87 -0.96 2.85 -5.10
N LYS A 88 -2.27 2.83 -5.39
CA LYS A 88 -2.78 3.15 -6.72
C LYS A 88 -2.71 4.64 -6.99
N LEU A 89 -2.93 5.47 -5.96
CA LEU A 89 -2.79 6.92 -6.07
C LEU A 89 -1.33 7.29 -6.36
N GLU A 90 -0.37 6.69 -5.66
CA GLU A 90 1.06 6.90 -5.86
C GLU A 90 1.50 6.52 -7.29
N ALA A 91 1.10 5.33 -7.77
CA ALA A 91 1.39 4.89 -9.12
C ALA A 91 0.79 5.82 -10.19
N HIS A 92 -0.40 6.37 -9.96
CA HIS A 92 -1.02 7.30 -10.89
C HIS A 92 -0.28 8.65 -10.93
N VAL A 93 0.06 9.21 -9.75
CA VAL A 93 0.84 10.44 -9.65
C VAL A 93 2.21 10.29 -10.32
N GLU A 94 2.88 9.15 -10.16
CA GLU A 94 4.14 8.87 -10.84
C GLU A 94 3.94 8.82 -12.37
N LYS A 95 2.89 8.16 -12.85
CA LYS A 95 2.57 8.11 -14.29
C LYS A 95 2.26 9.49 -14.88
N VAL A 96 1.52 10.33 -14.16
CA VAL A 96 1.19 11.70 -14.61
C VAL A 96 2.44 12.57 -14.64
N ASN A 97 3.36 12.41 -13.68
CA ASN A 97 4.63 13.16 -13.67
C ASN A 97 5.65 12.67 -14.71
N THR A 98 5.62 11.39 -15.08
CA THR A 98 6.60 10.77 -15.99
C THR A 98 6.17 10.81 -17.46
N ASN A 99 4.88 10.86 -17.75
CA ASN A 99 4.41 11.10 -19.11
C ASN A 99 4.32 12.61 -19.36
N PRO A 100 5.17 13.20 -20.22
CA PRO A 100 4.94 14.55 -20.68
C PRO A 100 3.54 14.61 -21.31
N SER A 101 2.80 15.68 -21.02
CA SER A 101 1.53 15.93 -21.68
C SER A 101 1.74 15.76 -23.19
N PRO A 102 0.91 14.95 -23.88
CA PRO A 102 1.13 14.69 -25.30
C PRO A 102 1.24 16.03 -26.01
N ALA A 103 2.29 16.19 -26.82
CA ALA A 103 2.51 17.42 -27.56
C ALA A 103 1.20 17.81 -28.25
N SER A 104 0.76 19.05 -28.07
CA SER A 104 -0.45 19.55 -28.71
C SER A 104 -0.26 19.45 -30.22
N VAL A 105 -0.79 18.38 -30.82
CA VAL A 105 -0.76 18.20 -32.27
C VAL A 105 -1.80 19.12 -32.88
N ASP A 106 -1.40 19.90 -33.87
CA ASP A 106 -2.32 20.71 -34.63
C ASP A 106 -3.30 19.78 -35.38
N ASN A 107 -4.58 19.86 -35.02
CA ASN A 107 -5.65 19.09 -35.64
C ASN A 107 -6.30 19.87 -36.80
N SER A 108 -5.62 20.89 -37.32
CA SER A 108 -6.03 21.58 -38.54
C SER A 108 -6.08 20.60 -39.71
N LYS A 109 -6.96 20.90 -40.67
CA LYS A 109 -7.11 20.08 -41.88
C LYS A 109 -5.75 19.99 -42.57
N PRO A 110 -5.24 18.77 -42.87
CA PRO A 110 -3.95 18.62 -43.51
C PRO A 110 -3.91 19.41 -44.83
N THR A 111 -2.82 20.14 -45.05
CA THR A 111 -2.59 20.85 -46.31
C THR A 111 -2.52 19.84 -47.47
N SER A 112 -2.80 20.27 -48.69
CA SER A 112 -2.67 19.43 -49.88
C SER A 112 -1.24 18.91 -50.11
N THR A 113 -0.27 19.56 -49.48
CA THR A 113 1.15 19.20 -49.48
C THR A 113 1.55 18.34 -48.27
N GLY A 114 0.62 17.90 -47.41
CA GLY A 114 0.93 16.97 -46.33
C GLY A 114 1.94 17.49 -45.28
N GLY A 115 2.07 18.82 -45.12
CA GLY A 115 2.99 19.45 -44.18
C GLY A 115 4.26 20.06 -44.78
N TYR A 116 4.51 19.92 -46.09
CA TYR A 116 5.59 20.63 -46.79
C TYR A 116 5.14 22.04 -47.23
N ALA A 117 6.06 23.02 -47.35
CA ALA A 117 5.68 24.39 -47.71
C ALA A 117 5.28 24.52 -49.20
N SER A 118 5.71 23.59 -50.05
CA SER A 118 5.32 23.50 -51.46
C SER A 118 5.43 22.06 -52.00
N PHE A 119 4.84 21.81 -53.16
CA PHE A 119 4.99 20.54 -53.87
C PHE A 119 6.43 20.34 -54.36
N GLU A 120 7.13 21.42 -54.73
CA GLU A 120 8.54 21.42 -55.15
C GLU A 120 9.48 21.05 -54.00
N GLU A 121 9.21 21.58 -52.79
CA GLU A 121 9.94 21.21 -51.59
C GLU A 121 9.67 19.75 -51.23
N TRP A 122 8.42 19.31 -51.26
CA TRP A 122 8.07 17.91 -51.02
C TRP A 122 8.79 16.97 -52.00
N ALA A 123 8.77 17.27 -53.29
CA ALA A 123 9.44 16.46 -54.31
C ALA A 123 10.97 16.44 -54.15
N SER A 124 11.56 17.45 -53.51
CA SER A 124 13.00 17.54 -53.24
C SER A 124 13.40 16.82 -51.95
N VAL A 125 12.59 16.94 -50.89
CA VAL A 125 12.87 16.39 -49.56
C VAL A 125 12.44 14.92 -49.44
N ASP A 126 11.32 14.55 -50.05
CA ASP A 126 10.81 13.18 -50.14
C ASP A 126 10.29 12.87 -51.57
N PRO A 127 11.21 12.61 -52.52
CA PRO A 127 10.85 12.35 -53.91
C PRO A 127 9.97 11.10 -54.08
N ASP A 128 10.15 10.08 -53.25
CA ASP A 128 9.43 8.81 -53.37
C ASP A 128 8.02 8.91 -52.79
N GLY A 129 7.85 9.59 -51.65
CA GLY A 129 6.53 9.93 -51.11
C GLY A 129 5.73 10.84 -52.03
N TYR A 130 6.38 11.87 -52.61
CA TYR A 130 5.76 12.73 -53.61
C TYR A 130 5.28 11.95 -54.84
N LYS A 131 6.13 11.08 -55.40
CA LYS A 131 5.75 10.21 -56.53
C LYS A 131 4.61 9.28 -56.16
N LYS A 132 4.62 8.66 -54.99
CA LYS A 132 3.55 7.74 -54.58
C LYS A 132 2.20 8.43 -54.43
N ALA A 133 2.18 9.67 -53.95
CA ALA A 133 0.95 10.45 -53.75
C ALA A 133 0.44 11.12 -55.04
N ASN A 134 1.35 11.55 -55.92
CA ASN A 134 1.01 12.34 -57.12
C ASN A 134 1.13 11.56 -58.44
N ASN A 135 1.62 10.32 -58.42
CA ASN A 135 1.55 9.45 -59.59
C ASN A 135 0.15 8.82 -59.61
N PRO A 136 -0.65 9.01 -60.68
CA PRO A 136 -1.90 8.28 -60.81
C PRO A 136 -1.57 6.79 -60.76
N GLN A 137 -2.11 6.09 -59.76
CA GLN A 137 -2.13 4.64 -59.82
C GLN A 137 -2.82 4.27 -61.13
N THR A 138 -2.06 3.76 -62.11
CA THR A 138 -2.59 2.98 -63.21
C THR A 138 -3.07 1.64 -62.63
N SER A 139 -4.05 1.69 -61.74
CA SER A 139 -4.77 0.52 -61.30
C SER A 139 -5.76 0.21 -62.42
N GLY A 140 -5.39 -0.72 -63.29
CA GLY A 140 -6.22 -1.01 -64.45
C GLY A 140 -5.69 -2.04 -65.43
N ASP A 141 -5.12 -3.15 -64.99
CA ASP A 141 -5.27 -4.40 -65.75
C ASP A 141 -6.73 -4.88 -65.62
N ILE A 142 -7.67 -4.08 -66.12
CA ILE A 142 -9.04 -4.55 -66.35
C ILE A 142 -8.96 -5.38 -67.62
N LYS A 143 -8.85 -6.71 -67.48
CA LYS A 143 -9.20 -7.64 -68.55
C LYS A 143 -10.65 -7.35 -68.97
N ILE A 144 -10.83 -6.62 -70.07
CA ILE A 144 -12.11 -6.59 -70.77
C ILE A 144 -12.29 -7.98 -71.37
N GLY A 145 -12.94 -8.87 -70.62
CA GLY A 145 -13.48 -10.10 -71.16
C GLY A 145 -14.63 -9.74 -72.08
N TYR A 146 -14.43 -9.84 -73.39
CA TYR A 146 -15.52 -9.81 -74.35
C TYR A 146 -16.35 -11.08 -74.13
N GLY A 147 -17.58 -10.90 -73.64
CA GLY A 147 -18.62 -11.93 -73.65
C GLY A 147 -19.44 -11.83 -74.93
N ASN A 148 -19.48 -12.97 -75.64
CA ASN A 148 -20.14 -13.33 -76.91
C ASN A 148 -19.50 -12.83 -78.21
#